data_AF-A0A564YCM8-F1
#
_entry.id   AF-A0A564YCM8-F1
#
_cell.length_a   1.000
_cell.length_b   1.000
_cell.length_c   1.000
_cell.angle_alpha   90.00
_cell.angle_beta   90.00
_cell.angle_gamma   90.00
#
_symmetry.space_group_name_H-M   'P 1'
#
loop_
_entity.id
_entity.type
_entity.pdbx_description
1 polymer ?
#
loop_
_entity_poly.entity_id
_entity_poly.type
_entity_poly.pdbx_seq_one_letter_code
_entity_poly.pdbx_strand_id
1 'polypeptide(L)'
;TILCYDWIPVPLVYTQIATLIVYSYTVSCLFSWQFLGNGNIDIYVPVFGLLRFVFYMGWIKVAESLINPFGEDQDDFEIDEIIERNLQMSFHIVDAMCDTVPPLSRGVVLDIFENERRMSTLSVNRRLSTGHNELFTGSLVNVDLYTRKKGLPNLFGSRAKNDLTID
;
A
#
# COMPACT_ATOMS: atom_id res chain seq x y z
N THR A 1 -20.36 10.20 12.21
CA THR A 1 -20.14 9.64 10.85
C THR A 1 -20.79 8.27 10.72
N ILE A 2 -20.65 7.35 11.68
CA ILE A 2 -21.34 6.04 11.71
C ILE A 2 -22.87 6.15 11.54
N LEU A 3 -23.54 7.05 12.27
CA LEU A 3 -24.99 7.26 12.14
C LEU A 3 -25.42 7.76 10.75
N CYS A 4 -24.52 8.43 10.00
CA CYS A 4 -24.82 8.88 8.64
C CYS A 4 -24.79 7.71 7.64
N TYR A 5 -23.89 6.75 7.86
CA TYR A 5 -23.81 5.52 7.06
C TYR A 5 -24.99 4.59 7.32
N ASP A 6 -25.50 4.55 8.54
CA ASP A 6 -26.71 3.78 8.88
C ASP A 6 -28.00 4.46 8.36
N TRP A 7 -28.07 5.80 8.46
CA TRP A 7 -29.25 6.57 8.06
C TRP A 7 -29.47 6.60 6.53
N ILE A 8 -28.40 6.67 5.73
CA ILE A 8 -28.49 6.66 4.26
C ILE A 8 -27.91 5.34 3.74
N PRO A 9 -28.74 4.29 3.58
CA PRO A 9 -28.28 3.07 2.93
C PRO A 9 -28.09 3.30 1.42
N VAL A 10 -27.27 2.44 0.80
CA VAL A 10 -27.14 2.40 -0.65
C VAL A 10 -28.53 2.17 -1.27
N PRO A 11 -28.94 2.96 -2.28
CA PRO A 11 -30.25 2.80 -2.89
C PRO A 11 -30.47 1.36 -3.38
N LEU A 12 -31.57 0.76 -2.92
CA LEU A 12 -31.90 -0.66 -3.13
C LEU A 12 -31.89 -1.07 -4.60
N VAL A 13 -32.27 -0.15 -5.50
CA VAL A 13 -32.26 -0.40 -6.94
C VAL A 13 -30.87 -0.75 -7.48
N TYR A 14 -29.79 -0.22 -6.90
CA TYR A 14 -28.43 -0.48 -7.38
C TYR A 14 -27.98 -1.90 -7.10
N THR A 15 -28.25 -2.41 -5.89
CA THR A 15 -27.95 -3.79 -5.52
C THR A 15 -28.83 -4.78 -6.30
N GLN A 16 -30.09 -4.41 -6.56
CA GLN A 16 -31.01 -5.20 -7.39
C GLN A 16 -30.55 -5.30 -8.86
N ILE A 17 -30.14 -4.19 -9.48
CA ILE A 17 -29.64 -4.22 -10.86
C ILE A 17 -28.34 -5.03 -10.94
N ALA A 18 -27.42 -4.83 -10.00
CA ALA A 18 -26.15 -5.56 -9.96
C ALA A 18 -26.35 -7.08 -9.87
N THR A 19 -27.23 -7.52 -8.97
CA THR A 19 -27.59 -8.95 -8.87
C THR A 19 -28.24 -9.43 -10.16
N LEU A 20 -29.26 -8.74 -10.68
CA LEU A 20 -29.93 -9.13 -11.92
C LEU A 20 -28.95 -9.32 -13.09
N ILE A 21 -27.99 -8.41 -13.27
CA ILE A 21 -26.97 -8.51 -14.33
C ILE A 21 -26.11 -9.77 -14.15
N VAL A 22 -25.61 -10.03 -12.95
CA VAL A 22 -24.72 -11.18 -12.70
C VAL A 22 -25.46 -12.52 -12.76
N TYR A 23 -26.70 -12.57 -12.25
CA TYR A 23 -27.53 -13.77 -12.35
C TYR A 23 -27.95 -14.06 -13.80
N SER A 24 -28.38 -13.04 -14.57
CA SER A 24 -28.75 -13.23 -15.99
C SER A 24 -27.56 -13.62 -16.87
N TYR A 25 -26.38 -13.06 -16.62
CA TYR A 25 -25.14 -13.49 -17.25
C TYR A 25 -24.80 -14.96 -16.93
N THR A 26 -24.94 -15.34 -15.66
CA THR A 26 -24.67 -16.72 -15.22
C THR A 26 -25.63 -17.72 -15.87
N VAL A 27 -26.93 -17.42 -15.91
CA VAL A 27 -27.94 -18.26 -16.56
C VAL A 27 -27.66 -18.40 -18.06
N SER A 28 -27.32 -17.30 -18.74
CA SER A 28 -26.95 -17.34 -20.15
C SER A 28 -25.69 -18.20 -20.41
N CYS A 29 -24.70 -18.15 -19.51
CA CYS A 29 -23.53 -19.03 -19.58
C CYS A 29 -23.86 -20.50 -19.32
N LEU A 30 -24.80 -20.80 -18.41
CA LEU A 30 -25.25 -22.17 -18.15
C LEU A 30 -25.88 -22.81 -19.39
N PHE A 31 -26.71 -22.07 -20.12
CA PHE A 31 -27.25 -22.54 -21.41
C PHE A 31 -26.15 -22.70 -22.47
N SER A 32 -25.18 -21.78 -22.50
CA SER A 32 -24.06 -21.84 -23.43
C SER A 32 -23.11 -23.03 -23.20
N TRP A 33 -23.10 -23.64 -22.01
CA TRP A 33 -22.25 -24.79 -21.70
C TRP A 33 -22.86 -26.14 -22.08
N GLN A 34 -24.09 -26.14 -22.60
CA GLN A 34 -24.67 -27.34 -23.19
C GLN A 34 -23.94 -27.64 -24.50
N PHE A 35 -22.98 -28.57 -24.46
CA PHE A 35 -22.35 -29.13 -25.65
C PHE A 35 -23.36 -30.01 -26.39
N LEU A 36 -24.03 -29.44 -27.38
CA LEU A 36 -24.91 -30.17 -28.29
C LEU A 36 -24.19 -30.40 -29.63
N GLY A 37 -23.38 -31.45 -29.73
CA GLY A 37 -22.81 -31.86 -31.01
C GLY A 37 -21.72 -32.91 -30.92
N ASN A 38 -21.85 -33.98 -31.71
CA ASN A 38 -20.89 -35.08 -31.85
C ASN A 38 -19.57 -34.58 -32.50
N GLY A 39 -18.66 -34.03 -31.72
CA GLY A 39 -17.42 -33.45 -32.23
C GLY A 39 -16.23 -33.60 -31.29
N ASN A 40 -15.61 -34.79 -31.29
CA ASN A 40 -14.24 -35.20 -30.90
C ASN A 40 -13.54 -34.65 -29.62
N ILE A 41 -13.99 -33.56 -29.00
CA ILE A 41 -13.52 -33.03 -27.73
C ILE A 41 -14.76 -32.67 -26.89
N ASP A 42 -15.30 -33.68 -26.19
CA ASP A 42 -16.33 -33.50 -25.17
C ASP A 42 -15.65 -33.26 -23.83
N ILE A 43 -15.46 -31.99 -23.47
CA ILE A 43 -15.05 -31.64 -22.11
C ILE A 43 -16.29 -31.73 -21.23
N TYR A 44 -16.46 -32.86 -20.54
CA TYR A 44 -17.62 -33.14 -19.67
C TYR A 44 -17.85 -32.05 -18.61
N VAL A 45 -16.79 -31.39 -18.14
CA VAL A 45 -16.87 -30.27 -17.18
C VAL A 45 -16.27 -29.00 -17.78
N PRO A 46 -17.05 -27.93 -17.99
CA PRO A 46 -16.54 -26.67 -18.55
C PRO A 46 -15.70 -25.91 -17.52
N VAL A 47 -14.40 -26.25 -17.38
CA VAL A 47 -13.48 -25.66 -16.38
C VAL A 47 -13.36 -24.14 -16.51
N PHE A 48 -13.20 -23.62 -17.73
CA PHE A 48 -13.12 -22.17 -17.95
C PHE A 48 -14.45 -21.45 -17.68
N GLY A 49 -15.57 -22.16 -17.84
CA GLY A 49 -16.88 -21.67 -17.49
C GLY A 49 -17.05 -21.53 -15.97
N LEU A 50 -16.71 -22.60 -15.24
CA LEU A 50 -16.71 -22.60 -13.78
C LEU A 50 -15.79 -21.52 -13.19
N LEU A 51 -14.61 -21.32 -13.78
CA LEU A 51 -13.71 -20.25 -13.35
C LEU A 51 -14.35 -18.86 -13.48
N ARG A 52 -15.02 -18.58 -14.61
CA ARG A 52 -15.76 -17.31 -14.80
C ARG A 52 -16.89 -17.17 -13.79
N PHE A 53 -17.62 -18.25 -13.52
CA PHE A 53 -18.67 -18.27 -12.50
C PHE A 53 -18.12 -17.92 -11.12
N VAL A 54 -17.01 -18.54 -10.69
CA VAL A 54 -16.39 -18.25 -9.39
C VAL A 54 -15.93 -16.79 -9.29
N PHE A 55 -15.37 -16.22 -10.36
CA PHE A 55 -14.98 -14.81 -10.34
C PHE A 55 -16.18 -13.86 -10.22
N TYR A 56 -17.20 -14.01 -11.08
CA TYR A 56 -18.35 -13.08 -11.07
C TYR A 56 -19.25 -13.25 -9.85
N MET A 57 -19.51 -14.49 -9.40
CA MET A 57 -20.26 -14.73 -8.17
C MET A 57 -19.45 -14.35 -6.93
N GLY A 58 -18.13 -14.62 -6.94
CA GLY A 58 -17.24 -14.24 -5.85
C GLY A 58 -17.18 -12.72 -5.66
N TRP A 59 -17.09 -11.95 -6.74
CA TRP A 59 -17.11 -10.48 -6.67
C TRP A 59 -18.41 -9.93 -6.09
N ILE A 60 -19.57 -10.49 -6.48
CA ILE A 60 -20.85 -10.09 -5.87
C ILE A 60 -20.93 -10.49 -4.40
N LYS A 61 -20.41 -11.66 -4.02
CA LYS A 61 -20.41 -12.11 -2.62
C LYS A 61 -19.54 -11.24 -1.71
N VAL A 62 -18.39 -10.77 -2.20
CA VAL A 62 -17.59 -9.78 -1.48
C VAL A 62 -18.33 -8.44 -1.35
N ALA A 63 -19.05 -8.01 -2.39
CA ALA A 63 -19.86 -6.79 -2.30
C ALA A 63 -21.03 -6.94 -1.32
N GLU A 64 -21.60 -8.15 -1.19
CA GLU A 64 -22.65 -8.47 -0.23
C GLU A 64 -22.14 -8.42 1.21
N SER A 65 -20.96 -8.99 1.51
CA SER A 65 -20.40 -8.93 2.88
C SER A 65 -19.99 -7.51 3.27
N LEU A 66 -19.60 -6.67 2.32
CA LEU A 66 -19.19 -5.28 2.60
C LEU A 66 -20.35 -4.29 2.70
N ILE A 67 -21.59 -4.68 2.36
CA ILE A 67 -22.73 -3.75 2.37
C ILE A 67 -23.11 -3.34 3.79
N ASN A 68 -22.93 -4.24 4.76
CA ASN A 68 -23.22 -4.01 6.17
C ASN A 68 -22.12 -4.63 7.05
N PRO A 69 -20.99 -3.92 7.28
CA PRO A 69 -19.83 -4.44 8.00
C PRO A 69 -20.02 -4.50 9.54
N PHE A 70 -21.22 -4.20 10.03
CA PHE A 70 -21.58 -4.17 11.45
C PHE A 70 -22.59 -5.28 11.81
N GLY A 71 -22.69 -6.32 10.98
CA GLY A 71 -23.52 -7.48 11.25
C GLY A 71 -22.84 -8.48 12.20
N GLU A 72 -23.28 -9.73 12.10
CA GLU A 72 -22.72 -10.88 12.84
C GLU A 72 -21.96 -11.84 11.92
N ASP A 73 -21.66 -11.44 10.67
CA ASP A 73 -20.92 -12.28 9.75
C ASP A 73 -19.45 -12.40 10.20
N GLN A 74 -18.79 -13.48 9.81
CA GLN A 74 -17.41 -13.77 10.22
C GLN A 74 -16.41 -12.67 9.83
N ASP A 75 -16.70 -11.92 8.77
CA ASP A 75 -15.83 -10.86 8.23
C ASP A 75 -16.22 -9.45 8.75
N ASP A 76 -17.23 -9.36 9.63
CA ASP A 76 -17.71 -8.09 10.20
C ASP A 76 -16.82 -7.60 11.35
N PHE A 77 -16.97 -6.32 11.71
CA PHE A 77 -16.26 -5.77 12.85
C PHE A 77 -16.78 -6.33 14.18
N GLU A 78 -15.87 -6.82 15.02
CA GLU A 78 -16.17 -7.23 16.40
C GLU A 78 -16.36 -6.00 17.31
N ILE A 79 -17.49 -5.31 17.15
CA ILE A 79 -17.80 -4.07 17.88
C ILE A 79 -17.84 -4.34 19.40
N ASP A 80 -18.35 -5.49 19.81
CA ASP A 80 -18.45 -5.88 21.22
C ASP A 80 -17.08 -5.94 21.90
N GLU A 81 -16.07 -6.55 21.24
CA GLU A 81 -14.70 -6.57 21.76
C GLU A 81 -14.11 -5.16 21.83
N ILE A 82 -14.33 -4.36 20.78
CA ILE A 82 -13.81 -2.99 20.74
C ILE A 82 -14.42 -2.15 21.87
N ILE A 83 -15.72 -2.29 22.15
CA ILE A 83 -16.40 -1.59 23.23
C ILE A 83 -15.84 -2.02 24.58
N GLU A 84 -15.77 -3.32 24.84
CA GLU A 84 -15.26 -3.87 26.10
C GLU A 84 -13.82 -3.41 26.35
N ARG A 85 -12.95 -3.52 25.35
CA ARG A 85 -11.55 -3.09 25.42
C ARG A 85 -11.44 -1.58 25.70
N ASN A 86 -12.22 -0.76 25.02
CA ASN A 86 -12.16 0.70 25.19
C ASN A 86 -12.68 1.10 26.59
N LEU A 87 -13.72 0.44 27.08
CA LEU A 87 -14.26 0.66 28.43
C LEU A 87 -13.22 0.29 29.49
N GLN A 88 -12.67 -0.92 29.40
CA GLN A 88 -11.66 -1.42 30.33
C GLN A 88 -10.41 -0.55 30.34
N MET A 89 -9.90 -0.18 29.16
CA MET A 89 -8.70 0.67 29.03
C MET A 89 -8.95 2.07 29.59
N SER A 90 -10.11 2.67 29.32
CA SER A 90 -10.44 4.00 29.84
C SER A 90 -10.51 4.01 31.37
N PHE A 91 -11.13 2.97 31.97
CA PHE A 91 -11.14 2.82 33.43
C PHE A 91 -9.75 2.56 34.01
N HIS A 92 -8.94 1.74 33.33
CA HIS A 92 -7.58 1.46 33.80
C HIS A 92 -6.68 2.70 33.75
N ILE A 93 -6.83 3.54 32.72
CA ILE A 93 -6.07 4.79 32.60
C ILE A 93 -6.44 5.76 33.71
N VAL A 94 -7.74 5.97 33.97
CA VAL A 94 -8.17 6.95 34.99
C VAL A 94 -7.91 6.48 36.42
N ASP A 95 -7.91 5.17 36.68
CA ASP A 95 -7.72 4.63 38.04
C ASP A 95 -6.24 4.35 38.34
N ALA A 96 -5.57 3.53 37.52
CA ALA A 96 -4.22 3.06 37.81
C ALA A 96 -3.10 3.97 37.25
N MET A 97 -3.37 4.67 36.15
CA MET A 97 -2.38 5.48 35.44
C MET A 97 -2.50 6.99 35.70
N CYS A 98 -3.42 7.41 36.57
CA CYS A 98 -3.59 8.82 36.93
C CYS A 98 -2.43 9.29 37.82
N ASP A 99 -1.68 10.30 37.37
CA ASP A 99 -0.51 10.88 38.02
C ASP A 99 0.65 9.90 38.34
N THR A 100 0.56 8.66 37.90
CA THR A 100 1.59 7.63 38.05
C THR A 100 2.46 7.59 36.79
N VAL A 101 3.55 8.35 36.81
CA VAL A 101 4.59 8.25 35.78
C VAL A 101 5.63 7.22 36.18
N PRO A 102 6.11 6.37 35.25
CA PRO A 102 7.22 5.48 35.54
C PRO A 102 8.47 6.31 35.90
N PRO A 103 9.35 5.78 36.76
CA PRO A 103 10.56 6.50 37.16
C PRO A 103 11.41 6.80 35.92
N LEU A 104 11.93 8.03 35.85
CA LEU A 104 12.79 8.49 34.76
C LEU A 104 14.09 7.68 34.77
N SER A 105 14.19 6.74 33.84
CA SER A 105 15.45 6.05 33.52
C SER A 105 16.07 6.65 32.27
N ARG A 106 17.39 6.62 32.19
CA ARG A 106 18.11 6.98 30.97
C ARG A 106 17.66 6.03 29.86
N GLY A 107 17.05 6.57 28.81
CA GLY A 107 16.45 5.76 27.76
C GLY A 107 17.50 4.96 26.98
N VAL A 108 17.09 3.79 26.46
CA VAL A 108 17.92 2.90 25.63
C VAL A 108 18.56 3.64 24.45
N VAL A 109 17.94 4.69 23.90
CA VAL A 109 18.54 5.53 22.85
C VAL A 109 19.77 6.31 23.33
N LEU A 110 19.76 6.85 24.56
CA LEU A 110 20.91 7.54 25.14
C LEU A 110 22.03 6.57 25.51
N ASP A 111 21.68 5.31 25.78
CA ASP A 111 22.64 4.24 26.05
C ASP A 111 23.20 3.67 24.73
N ILE A 112 22.38 3.54 23.69
CA ILE A 112 22.79 3.16 22.34
C ILE A 112 23.65 4.24 21.69
N PHE A 113 23.29 5.53 21.79
CA PHE A 113 24.15 6.62 21.28
C PHE A 113 25.50 6.64 21.98
N GLU A 114 25.53 6.35 23.29
CA GLU A 114 26.78 6.23 24.03
C GLU A 114 27.55 4.96 23.63
N ASN A 115 26.85 3.85 23.39
CA ASN A 115 27.42 2.57 22.96
C ASN A 115 27.92 2.60 21.49
N GLU A 116 27.22 3.23 20.56
CA GLU A 116 27.64 3.48 19.18
C GLU A 116 28.85 4.41 19.14
N ARG A 117 28.90 5.43 20.01
CA ARG A 117 30.10 6.27 20.17
C ARG A 117 31.31 5.48 20.69
N ARG A 118 31.09 4.46 21.54
CA ARG A 118 32.13 3.54 22.01
C ARG A 118 32.50 2.46 20.98
N MET A 119 31.56 2.04 20.13
CA MET A 119 31.76 1.00 19.11
C MET A 119 32.41 1.56 17.84
N SER A 120 32.13 2.81 17.47
CA SER A 120 32.74 3.51 16.33
C SER A 120 34.25 3.78 16.51
N THR A 121 34.74 3.92 17.74
CA THR A 121 36.19 4.05 18.02
C THR A 121 36.93 2.71 17.98
N LEU A 122 36.23 1.58 18.15
CA LEU A 122 36.81 0.23 18.18
C LEU A 122 36.71 -0.52 16.84
N SER A 123 35.81 -0.11 15.95
CA SER A 123 35.40 -0.88 14.76
C SER A 123 35.99 -0.40 13.42
N VAL A 124 37.00 0.48 13.44
CA VAL A 124 37.65 1.06 12.23
C VAL A 124 38.25 0.02 11.25
N ASN A 125 38.24 -1.28 11.56
CA ASN A 125 38.87 -2.32 10.72
C ASN A 125 37.97 -3.50 10.29
N ARG A 126 36.66 -3.31 10.06
CA ARG A 126 35.90 -4.32 9.29
C ARG A 126 35.07 -3.70 8.17
N ARG A 127 35.58 -3.88 6.94
CA ARG A 127 34.80 -3.84 5.72
C ARG A 127 33.83 -5.03 5.73
N LEU A 128 32.53 -4.80 5.61
CA LEU A 128 31.64 -5.58 4.73
C LEU A 128 30.22 -4.99 4.71
N SER A 129 29.70 -4.83 3.50
CA SER A 129 28.30 -4.57 3.16
C SER A 129 27.49 -5.87 3.23
N THR A 130 26.33 -5.86 3.90
CA THR A 130 25.12 -6.69 3.64
C THR A 130 23.96 -6.14 4.48
N GLY A 131 23.34 -5.05 4.02
CA GLY A 131 22.22 -4.38 4.71
C GLY A 131 22.49 -2.90 4.85
N HIS A 132 22.19 -2.12 3.81
CA HIS A 132 22.30 -0.65 3.86
C HIS A 132 21.34 -0.10 4.92
N ASN A 133 21.86 0.13 6.12
CA ASN A 133 21.32 1.09 7.10
C ASN A 133 21.78 2.51 6.73
N GLU A 134 21.73 2.87 5.44
CA GLU A 134 21.95 4.25 5.05
C GLU A 134 20.66 5.00 5.32
N LEU A 135 20.74 5.98 6.23
CA LEU A 135 19.64 6.88 6.55
C LEU A 135 19.17 7.52 5.23
N PHE A 136 17.87 7.46 4.91
CA PHE A 136 17.33 8.05 3.69
C PHE A 136 17.46 9.58 3.75
N THR A 137 18.57 10.10 3.24
CA THR A 137 18.92 11.53 3.20
C THR A 137 18.24 12.30 2.07
N GLY A 138 17.38 11.64 1.31
CA GLY A 138 16.63 12.21 0.19
C GLY A 138 17.31 12.03 -1.17
N SER A 139 16.52 12.25 -2.23
CA SER A 139 16.88 11.97 -3.62
C SER A 139 18.03 12.81 -4.18
N LEU A 140 18.35 13.95 -3.56
CA LEU A 140 19.38 14.87 -4.03
C LEU A 140 20.74 14.70 -3.33
N VAL A 141 20.91 13.71 -2.46
CA VAL A 141 22.12 13.58 -1.63
C VAL A 141 23.42 13.40 -2.44
N ASN A 142 23.32 12.97 -3.71
CA ASN A 142 24.46 12.77 -4.59
C ASN A 142 24.52 13.81 -5.74
N VAL A 143 23.79 14.93 -5.64
CA VAL A 143 23.82 15.98 -6.68
C VAL A 143 24.87 17.03 -6.32
N ASP A 144 26.06 16.86 -6.90
CA ASP A 144 27.10 17.89 -6.88
C ASP A 144 26.88 18.90 -8.02
N LEU A 145 26.37 20.08 -7.67
CA LEU A 145 26.10 21.16 -8.64
C LEU A 145 27.38 21.90 -9.09
N TYR A 146 28.54 21.64 -8.49
CA TYR A 146 29.76 22.38 -8.78
C TYR A 146 30.59 21.82 -9.94
N THR A 147 30.38 20.57 -10.34
CA THR A 147 31.16 19.93 -11.42
C THR A 147 30.72 20.36 -12.84
N ARG A 148 29.54 20.96 -13.02
CA ARG A 148 28.97 21.34 -14.34
C ARG A 148 29.41 22.72 -14.86
N LYS A 149 30.63 23.18 -14.57
CA LYS A 149 31.18 24.45 -15.13
C LYS A 149 32.50 24.32 -15.89
N LYS A 150 32.99 23.10 -16.17
CA LYS A 150 34.13 22.87 -17.08
C LYS A 150 33.69 22.11 -18.32
N GLY A 151 33.27 22.85 -19.35
CA GLY A 151 32.98 22.26 -20.66
C GLY A 151 32.03 23.06 -21.52
N LEU A 152 32.33 24.34 -21.79
CA LEU A 152 31.84 24.97 -23.02
C LEU A 152 33.04 25.10 -23.98
N PRO A 153 33.04 24.45 -25.15
CA PRO A 153 34.02 24.73 -26.19
C PRO A 153 33.68 26.09 -26.85
N ASN A 154 34.73 26.90 -27.04
CA ASN A 154 34.66 28.22 -27.68
C ASN A 154 34.03 28.13 -29.07
N LEU A 155 32.82 28.68 -29.21
CA LEU A 155 32.05 28.71 -30.44
C LEU A 155 31.99 30.15 -30.99
N PHE A 156 33.13 30.77 -31.34
CA PHE A 156 33.12 31.97 -32.20
C PHE A 156 34.36 32.03 -33.11
N GLY A 157 34.14 31.49 -34.32
CA GLY A 157 34.56 31.95 -35.64
C GLY A 157 35.84 32.76 -35.85
N SER A 158 36.76 32.17 -36.60
CA SER A 158 37.80 32.85 -37.39
C SER A 158 37.20 33.64 -38.56
N ARG A 159 37.65 34.89 -38.78
CA ARG A 159 37.58 35.58 -40.08
C ARG A 159 38.64 36.68 -40.24
N ALA A 160 39.76 36.26 -40.82
CA ALA A 160 40.49 36.86 -41.96
C ALA A 160 40.70 38.40 -42.08
N LYS A 161 42.01 38.71 -42.27
CA LYS A 161 42.66 39.67 -43.20
C LYS A 161 43.03 41.08 -42.71
N ASN A 162 44.36 41.27 -42.70
CA ASN A 162 45.15 42.38 -43.26
C ASN A 162 44.92 43.80 -42.72
N ASP A 163 45.95 44.38 -42.08
CA ASP A 163 46.70 45.47 -42.73
C ASP A 163 48.06 45.74 -42.07
N LEU A 164 49.03 46.11 -42.92
CA LEU A 164 50.40 46.53 -42.60
C LEU A 164 50.44 47.93 -41.96
N THR A 165 51.59 48.24 -41.32
CA THR A 165 52.34 49.53 -41.14
C THR A 165 52.77 49.67 -39.67
N ILE A 166 54.05 49.43 -39.34
CA ILE A 166 55.21 50.36 -39.41
C ILE A 166 54.88 51.67 -38.67
N ASP A 167 55.24 51.76 -37.39
CA ASP A 167 56.50 52.35 -36.88
C ASP A 167 56.73 51.92 -35.41
#